data_AF-B0T517-F1
#
_entry.id   AF-B0T517-F1
#
_cell.length_a   1.000
_cell.length_b   1.000
_cell.length_c   1.000
_cell.angle_alpha   90.00
_cell.angle_beta   90.00
_cell.angle_gamma   90.00
#
_symmetry.space_group_name_H-M   'P 1'
#
loop_
_entity.id
_entity.type
_entity.pdbx_description
1 polymer ?
#
loop_
_entity_poly.entity_id
_entity_poly.type
_entity_poly.pdbx_seq_one_letter_code
_entity_poly.pdbx_strand_id
1 'polypeptide(L)'
;MTAGKPPKKSDVLEVRLPHETKTAFMARCRETRRTASEVVRIFIDQELEGRASKPRRSGLVWRVLAAALAGLAVGATAAPSLARPMSASHGAFDRLDANHDGVLSFAEFGQR
;
A
#
# COMPACT_ATOMS: atom_id res chain seq x y z
N MET A 1 -0.04 -30.15 16.73
CA MET A 1 0.17 -29.12 17.77
C MET A 1 -1.21 -28.72 18.27
N THR A 2 -1.65 -29.28 19.39
CA THR A 2 -2.97 -29.00 19.95
C THR A 2 -3.04 -27.53 20.35
N ALA A 3 -3.96 -26.77 19.76
CA ALA A 3 -4.22 -25.40 20.20
C ALA A 3 -4.58 -25.46 21.69
N GLY A 4 -3.68 -24.95 22.54
CA GLY A 4 -3.81 -25.04 23.99
C GLY A 4 -5.11 -24.39 24.45
N LYS A 5 -5.80 -25.03 25.39
CA LYS A 5 -6.98 -24.46 26.04
C LYS A 5 -6.60 -23.09 26.64
N PRO A 6 -7.45 -22.05 26.53
CA PRO A 6 -7.12 -20.75 27.09
C PRO A 6 -6.82 -20.88 28.60
N PRO A 7 -5.83 -20.13 29.11
CA PRO A 7 -5.42 -20.21 30.50
C PRO A 7 -6.60 -19.94 31.44
N LYS A 8 -6.57 -20.56 32.61
CA LYS A 8 -7.62 -20.39 33.62
C LYS A 8 -7.61 -18.94 34.12
N LYS A 9 -8.80 -18.36 34.34
CA LYS A 9 -9.00 -17.04 34.93
C LYS A 9 -8.66 -17.10 36.44
N SER A 10 -7.43 -16.82 36.83
CA SER A 10 -6.94 -16.92 38.22
C SER A 10 -6.94 -15.61 38.99
N ASP A 11 -6.73 -14.48 38.30
CA ASP A 11 -6.42 -13.21 38.95
C ASP A 11 -7.64 -12.27 38.96
N VAL A 12 -7.70 -11.40 39.99
CA VAL A 12 -8.78 -10.43 40.21
C VAL A 12 -8.30 -9.02 39.85
N LEU A 13 -9.10 -8.30 39.06
CA LEU A 13 -8.88 -6.89 38.73
C LEU A 13 -9.89 -6.01 39.48
N GLU A 14 -9.39 -5.20 40.42
CA GLU A 14 -10.19 -4.20 41.14
C GLU A 14 -9.97 -2.80 40.55
N VAL A 15 -11.06 -2.08 40.28
CA VAL A 15 -11.01 -0.72 39.70
C VAL A 15 -11.86 0.23 40.52
N ARG A 16 -11.27 1.35 40.96
CA ARG A 16 -11.99 2.43 41.64
C ARG A 16 -12.53 3.42 40.60
N LEU A 17 -13.83 3.72 40.67
CA LEU A 17 -14.52 4.62 39.76
C LEU A 17 -15.38 5.61 40.55
N PRO A 18 -15.61 6.83 40.04
CA PRO A 18 -16.65 7.71 40.55
C PRO A 18 -18.01 7.01 40.57
N HIS A 19 -18.85 7.36 41.54
CA HIS A 19 -20.14 6.70 41.74
C HIS A 19 -21.02 6.78 40.48
N GLU A 20 -21.09 7.96 39.87
CA GLU A 20 -21.88 8.20 38.66
C GLU A 20 -21.43 7.29 37.50
N THR A 21 -20.12 7.18 37.26
CA THR A 21 -19.55 6.32 36.21
C THR A 21 -19.90 4.85 36.47
N LYS A 22 -19.77 4.36 37.71
CA LYS A 22 -20.15 2.99 38.06
C LYS A 22 -21.63 2.74 37.80
N THR A 23 -22.50 3.67 38.19
CA THR A 23 -23.95 3.54 38.03
C THR A 23 -24.34 3.51 36.55
N ALA A 24 -23.80 4.42 35.75
CA ALA A 24 -24.03 4.46 34.30
C ALA A 24 -23.53 3.17 33.61
N PHE A 25 -22.33 2.72 33.96
CA PHE A 25 -21.76 1.48 33.43
C PHE A 25 -22.65 0.25 33.77
N MET A 26 -23.07 0.13 35.03
CA MET A 26 -23.92 -0.98 35.47
C MET A 26 -25.34 -0.92 34.88
N ALA A 27 -25.87 0.27 34.60
CA ALA A 27 -27.13 0.42 33.87
C ALA A 27 -27.00 -0.13 32.44
N ARG A 28 -25.93 0.26 31.72
CA ARG A 28 -25.64 -0.23 30.38
C ARG A 28 -25.44 -1.75 30.32
N CYS A 29 -24.75 -2.33 31.29
CA CYS A 29 -24.60 -3.79 31.40
C CYS A 29 -25.96 -4.48 31.53
N ARG A 30 -26.87 -3.93 32.34
CA ARG A 30 -28.23 -4.47 32.51
C ARG A 30 -29.07 -4.40 31.24
N GLU A 31 -29.07 -3.25 30.56
CA GLU A 31 -29.77 -3.06 29.28
C GLU A 31 -29.31 -4.06 28.21
N THR A 32 -28.00 -4.27 28.14
CA THR A 32 -27.37 -5.16 27.15
C THR A 32 -27.35 -6.63 27.57
N ARG A 33 -27.86 -6.94 28.77
CA ARG A 33 -27.81 -8.29 29.40
C ARG A 33 -26.40 -8.89 29.45
N ARG A 34 -25.39 -8.07 29.67
CA ARG A 34 -23.99 -8.51 29.83
C ARG A 34 -23.50 -8.27 31.25
N THR A 35 -22.57 -9.10 31.70
CA THR A 35 -21.93 -8.88 33.01
C THR A 35 -20.83 -7.83 32.91
N ALA A 36 -20.61 -7.08 33.98
CA ALA A 36 -19.51 -6.10 34.05
C ALA A 36 -18.16 -6.74 33.68
N SER A 37 -17.87 -7.92 34.23
CA SER A 37 -16.63 -8.63 33.98
C SER A 37 -16.49 -9.13 32.54
N GLU A 38 -17.58 -9.40 31.83
CA GLU A 38 -17.55 -9.73 30.41
C GLU A 38 -17.17 -8.50 29.58
N VAL A 39 -17.85 -7.37 29.82
CA VAL A 39 -17.60 -6.12 29.10
C VAL A 39 -16.16 -5.64 29.30
N VAL A 40 -15.65 -5.70 30.53
CA VAL A 40 -14.25 -5.31 30.82
C VAL A 40 -13.26 -6.22 30.09
N ARG A 41 -13.51 -7.53 29.99
CA ARG A 41 -12.62 -8.44 29.26
C ARG A 41 -12.62 -8.15 27.77
N ILE A 42 -13.81 -7.96 27.17
CA ILE A 42 -13.93 -7.59 25.75
C ILE A 42 -13.17 -6.30 25.47
N PHE A 43 -13.33 -5.30 26.34
CA PHE A 43 -12.59 -4.04 26.21
C PHE A 43 -11.07 -4.24 26.26
N ILE A 44 -10.57 -5.06 27.21
CA ILE A 44 -9.14 -5.38 27.33
C ILE A 44 -8.64 -6.09 26.07
N ASP A 45 -9.34 -7.11 25.59
CA ASP A 45 -8.94 -7.86 24.40
C ASP A 45 -8.87 -6.93 23.17
N GLN A 46 -9.86 -6.05 23.00
CA GLN A 46 -9.88 -5.05 21.92
C GLN A 46 -8.74 -4.04 22.02
N GLU A 47 -8.40 -3.56 23.23
CA GLU A 47 -7.26 -2.66 23.43
C GLU A 47 -5.92 -3.35 23.11
N LEU A 48 -5.77 -4.63 23.47
CA LEU A 48 -4.57 -5.41 23.16
C LEU A 48 -4.45 -5.70 21.66
N GLU A 49 -5.55 -6.10 21.02
CA GLU A 49 -5.61 -6.35 19.58
C GLU A 49 -5.38 -5.08 18.76
N GLY A 50 -5.97 -3.95 19.17
CA GLY A 50 -5.79 -2.64 18.53
C GLY A 50 -4.36 -2.12 18.62
N ARG A 51 -3.66 -2.41 19.71
CA ARG A 51 -2.21 -2.14 19.85
C ARG A 51 -1.36 -3.06 18.99
N ALA A 52 -1.72 -4.34 18.88
CA ALA A 52 -1.03 -5.31 18.05
C ALA A 52 -1.24 -5.06 16.54
N SER A 53 -2.41 -4.56 16.15
CA SER A 53 -2.87 -4.44 14.76
C SER A 53 -2.54 -3.12 14.09
N LYS A 54 -1.53 -2.36 14.55
CA LYS A 54 -1.11 -1.13 13.87
C LYS A 54 0.12 -1.35 12.99
N PRO A 55 0.01 -1.96 11.78
CA PRO A 55 1.08 -1.86 10.81
C PRO A 55 1.05 -0.45 10.23
N ARG A 56 1.82 0.47 10.83
CA ARG A 56 2.10 1.82 10.30
C ARG A 56 2.79 1.80 8.92
N ARG A 57 3.05 0.62 8.34
CA ARG A 57 3.75 0.41 7.07
C ARG A 57 2.82 0.24 5.86
N SER A 58 1.52 -0.03 6.06
CA SER A 58 0.58 -0.24 4.94
C SER A 58 0.33 1.05 4.13
N GLY A 59 0.36 2.22 4.79
CA GLY A 59 0.12 3.50 4.12
C GLY A 59 1.15 3.86 3.06
N LEU A 60 2.44 3.53 3.25
CA LEU A 60 3.48 3.83 2.26
C LEU A 60 3.40 2.88 1.07
N VAL A 61 3.27 1.57 1.31
CA VAL A 61 3.18 0.57 0.24
C VAL A 61 1.93 0.78 -0.61
N TRP A 62 0.78 1.07 0.02
CA TRP A 62 -0.45 1.41 -0.70
C TRP A 62 -0.34 2.71 -1.50
N ARG A 63 0.33 3.73 -0.95
CA ARG A 63 0.61 4.99 -1.67
C ARG A 63 1.53 4.77 -2.87
N VAL A 64 2.56 3.93 -2.74
CA VAL A 64 3.46 3.59 -3.85
C VAL A 64 2.72 2.78 -4.93
N LEU A 65 1.90 1.80 -4.54
CA LEU A 65 1.07 1.04 -5.48
C LEU A 65 0.05 1.92 -6.21
N ALA A 66 -0.66 2.79 -5.48
CA ALA A 66 -1.61 3.73 -6.07
C ALA A 66 -0.92 4.72 -7.02
N ALA A 67 0.27 5.22 -6.65
CA ALA A 67 1.06 6.10 -7.51
C ALA A 67 1.58 5.37 -8.77
N ALA A 68 2.02 4.12 -8.65
CA ALA A 68 2.47 3.32 -9.79
C ALA A 68 1.33 3.03 -10.78
N LEU A 69 0.14 2.67 -10.29
CA LEU A 69 -1.04 2.46 -11.13
C LEU A 69 -1.50 3.76 -11.82
N ALA A 70 -1.50 4.88 -11.11
CA ALA A 70 -1.82 6.19 -11.70
C ALA A 70 -0.78 6.62 -12.74
N GLY A 71 0.51 6.39 -12.49
CA GLY A 71 1.59 6.66 -13.44
C GLY A 71 1.47 5.82 -14.72
N LEU A 72 1.06 4.56 -14.62
CA LEU A 72 0.84 3.67 -15.77
C LEU A 72 -0.36 4.12 -16.64
N ALA A 73 -1.43 4.59 -16.01
CA ALA A 73 -2.62 5.10 -16.72
C ALA A 73 -2.31 6.41 -17.48
N VAL A 74 -1.51 7.31 -16.89
CA VAL A 74 -1.09 8.55 -17.57
C VAL A 74 -0.05 8.26 -18.67
N GLY A 75 0.89 7.35 -18.44
CA GLY A 75 1.92 6.95 -19.41
C GLY A 75 1.38 6.31 -20.69
N ALA A 76 0.25 5.60 -20.62
CA ALA A 76 -0.39 4.99 -21.80
C ALA A 76 -0.99 6.01 -22.78
N THR A 77 -1.27 7.25 -22.34
CA THR A 77 -1.89 8.28 -23.19
C THR A 77 -0.89 9.24 -23.84
N ALA A 78 0.37 9.25 -23.38
CA ALA A 78 1.43 10.10 -23.94
C ALA A 78 2.46 9.35 -24.80
N ALA A 79 2.23 8.06 -25.08
CA ALA A 79 3.13 7.24 -25.88
C ALA A 79 3.20 7.53 -27.40
N PRO A 80 2.33 8.30 -28.09
CA PRO A 80 2.50 8.44 -29.54
C PRO A 80 3.61 9.44 -29.92
N SER A 81 4.16 10.22 -28.98
CA SER A 81 5.19 11.23 -29.32
C SER A 81 6.64 10.76 -29.17
N LEU A 82 6.90 9.62 -28.52
CA LEU A 82 8.25 9.01 -28.50
C LEU A 82 8.43 7.96 -29.61
N ALA A 83 7.33 7.48 -30.21
CA ALA A 83 7.35 6.74 -31.46
C ALA A 83 7.28 7.71 -32.65
N ARG A 84 8.16 8.72 -32.71
CA ARG A 84 8.53 9.30 -34.00
C ARG A 84 9.41 8.24 -34.66
N PRO A 85 8.97 7.55 -35.73
CA PRO A 85 9.89 6.67 -36.43
C PRO A 85 11.02 7.57 -36.95
N MET A 86 12.25 7.17 -36.64
CA MET A 86 13.50 7.75 -37.13
C MET A 86 13.66 7.47 -38.65
N SER A 87 12.56 7.54 -39.42
CA SER A 87 12.53 7.29 -40.87
C SER A 87 13.13 8.45 -41.68
N ALA A 88 13.38 9.60 -41.05
CA ALA A 88 14.15 10.67 -41.67
C ALA A 88 15.65 10.34 -41.76
N SER A 89 16.15 9.44 -40.90
CA SER A 89 17.58 9.10 -40.86
C SER A 89 17.97 8.03 -41.86
N HIS A 90 17.10 7.06 -42.16
CA HIS A 90 17.41 5.99 -43.13
C HIS A 90 17.55 6.55 -44.55
N GLY A 91 16.56 7.32 -45.05
CA GLY A 91 16.65 7.87 -46.41
C GLY A 91 17.74 8.94 -46.61
N ALA A 92 18.25 9.54 -45.53
CA ALA A 92 19.42 10.43 -45.59
C ALA A 92 20.72 9.64 -45.57
N PHE A 93 20.78 8.56 -44.78
CA PHE A 93 21.90 7.64 -44.73
C PHE A 93 22.08 6.92 -46.08
N ASP A 94 21.01 6.37 -46.65
CA ASP A 94 21.03 5.66 -47.94
C ASP A 94 21.49 6.54 -49.12
N ARG A 95 21.37 7.88 -48.99
CA ARG A 95 21.88 8.83 -49.99
C ARG A 95 23.37 9.12 -49.85
N LEU A 96 23.90 8.98 -48.64
CA LEU A 96 25.31 9.24 -48.34
C LEU A 96 26.13 7.95 -48.48
N ASP A 97 25.56 6.81 -48.12
CA ASP A 97 26.13 5.48 -48.29
C ASP A 97 25.97 5.04 -49.75
N ALA A 98 26.78 5.63 -50.62
CA ALA A 98 26.71 5.42 -52.07
C ALA A 98 27.12 3.99 -52.47
N ASN A 99 27.92 3.32 -51.64
CA ASN A 99 28.35 1.94 -51.89
C ASN A 99 27.42 0.90 -51.25
N HIS A 100 26.48 1.33 -50.40
CA HIS A 100 25.49 0.52 -49.68
C HIS A 100 26.11 -0.58 -48.81
N ASP A 101 27.27 -0.32 -48.22
CA ASP A 101 27.94 -1.25 -47.30
C ASP A 101 27.44 -1.12 -45.85
N GLY A 102 26.55 -0.16 -45.59
CA GLY A 102 25.93 0.08 -44.30
C GLY A 102 26.79 0.92 -43.35
N VAL A 103 27.89 1.52 -43.82
CA VAL A 103 28.74 2.44 -43.05
C VAL A 103 29.12 3.67 -43.88
N LEU A 104 29.21 4.84 -43.25
CA LEU A 104 29.68 6.05 -43.96
C LEU A 104 31.20 6.19 -43.81
N SER A 105 31.90 6.19 -44.93
CA SER A 105 33.30 6.60 -44.97
C SER A 105 33.42 8.13 -44.83
N PHE A 106 34.61 8.60 -44.44
CA PHE A 106 34.89 10.04 -44.36
C PHE A 106 34.74 10.77 -45.70
N ALA A 107 34.99 10.05 -46.81
CA ALA A 107 34.82 10.59 -48.15
C ALA A 107 33.33 10.80 -48.50
N GLU A 108 32.46 9.87 -48.10
CA GLU A 108 31.01 9.95 -48.32
C GLU A 108 30.35 11.01 -47.43
N PHE A 109 30.80 11.16 -46.19
CA PHE A 109 30.28 12.18 -45.28
C PHE A 109 30.58 13.62 -45.75
N GLY A 110 31.68 13.82 -46.49
CA GLY A 110 32.15 15.13 -46.95
C GLY A 110 31.55 15.61 -48.28
N GLN A 111 30.79 14.77 -48.99
CA GLN A 111 30.12 15.15 -50.22
C GLN A 111 28.81 15.88 -49.88
N ARG A 112 28.88 17.21 -49.86
CA ARG A 112 27.74 18.10 -49.56
C ARG A 112 27.56 19.15 -50.64
#